data_AF-A0A4Q6I770-F1
#
_entry.id   AF-A0A4Q6I770-F1
#
_cell.length_a   1.000
_cell.length_b   1.000
_cell.length_c   1.000
_cell.angle_alpha   90.00
_cell.angle_beta   90.00
_cell.angle_gamma   90.00
#
_symmetry.space_group_name_H-M   'P 1'
#
loop_
_entity.id
_entity.type
_entity.pdbx_description
1 polymer ?
#
loop_
_entity_poly.entity_id
_entity_poly.type
_entity_poly.pdbx_seq_one_letter_code
_entity_poly.pdbx_strand_id
1 'polypeptide(L)'
;MPSAKKLITRAIGLVIGSLLLIFSFNILMRCFSKKVNAICLWVCLLLSIGITVFFKIYGADKTSPTFINIKIYGMLVANALIMFCISNLILKKSSECNVKLSKQNERIYCLKVSLDNLKIELNIIKREIEWYFTNLCNDNKICINIKKEHLISTNKKCYDLNSLCQTVKLITFVIALSIFLYQSFYSCINQKFLSAELNMYYALLPLFFFMFVVDKLADYYYEYIKTNADEDNKNIIDSLKNELRIKTKLRDNLLKEVSAYNRTINDESLIGASDCQLSRQKDKILKILGRI
;
A
#
# COMPACT_ATOMS: atom_id res chain seq x y z
N MET A 1 15.59 -36.09 36.77
CA MET A 1 15.34 -35.28 35.55
C MET A 1 13.86 -35.36 35.19
N PRO A 2 13.17 -34.25 34.87
CA PRO A 2 11.81 -34.34 34.31
C PRO A 2 11.86 -35.07 32.97
N SER A 3 10.85 -35.88 32.65
CA SER A 3 10.78 -36.53 31.33
C SER A 3 10.70 -35.47 30.22
N ALA A 4 11.35 -35.72 29.08
CA ALA A 4 11.34 -34.81 27.92
C ALA A 4 9.90 -34.42 27.52
N LYS A 5 8.93 -35.35 27.63
CA LYS A 5 7.50 -35.08 27.44
C LYS A 5 6.97 -33.98 28.36
N LYS A 6 7.24 -34.05 29.68
CA LYS A 6 6.79 -33.06 30.66
C LYS A 6 7.41 -31.68 30.43
N LEU A 7 8.62 -31.64 29.88
CA LEU A 7 9.36 -30.42 29.56
C LEU A 7 8.79 -29.73 28.30
N ILE A 8 8.52 -30.51 27.25
CA ILE A 8 7.86 -30.05 26.02
C ILE A 8 6.45 -29.52 26.33
N THR A 9 5.65 -30.23 27.12
CA THR A 9 4.29 -29.78 27.50
C THR A 9 4.31 -28.45 28.24
N ARG A 10 5.29 -28.22 29.12
CA ARG A 10 5.45 -26.93 29.84
C ARG A 10 5.86 -25.80 28.90
N ALA A 11 6.77 -26.05 27.96
CA ALA A 11 7.20 -25.07 26.97
C ALA A 11 6.04 -24.65 26.05
N ILE A 12 5.27 -25.62 25.55
CA ILE A 12 4.08 -25.36 24.75
C ILE A 12 3.05 -24.55 25.54
N GLY A 13 2.76 -24.95 26.78
CA GLY A 13 1.80 -24.25 27.64
C GLY A 13 2.19 -22.79 27.90
N LEU A 14 3.48 -22.51 28.07
CA LEU A 14 3.96 -21.15 28.28
C LEU A 14 3.89 -20.31 27.00
N VAL A 15 4.36 -20.84 25.87
CA VAL A 15 4.31 -20.12 24.58
C VAL A 15 2.86 -19.80 24.20
N ILE A 16 1.95 -20.77 24.33
CA ILE A 16 0.52 -20.56 24.08
C ILE A 16 -0.06 -19.57 25.09
N GLY A 17 0.28 -19.68 26.37
CA GLY A 17 -0.17 -18.76 27.42
C GLY A 17 0.26 -17.31 27.18
N SER A 18 1.51 -17.08 26.79
CA SER A 18 2.03 -15.75 26.45
C SER A 18 1.36 -15.18 25.20
N LEU A 19 1.14 -15.99 24.17
CA LEU A 19 0.37 -15.57 22.99
C LEU A 19 -1.05 -15.17 23.37
N LEU A 20 -1.75 -16.01 24.15
CA LEU A 20 -3.11 -15.73 24.62
C LEU A 20 -3.18 -14.45 25.43
N LEU A 21 -2.21 -14.20 26.34
CA LEU A 21 -2.13 -12.95 27.08
C LEU A 21 -1.96 -11.74 26.17
N ILE A 22 -1.08 -11.82 25.17
CA ILE A 22 -0.90 -10.75 24.17
C ILE A 22 -2.21 -10.49 23.42
N PHE A 23 -2.89 -11.54 22.96
CA PHE A 23 -4.19 -11.44 22.27
C PHE A 23 -5.29 -10.87 23.17
N SER A 24 -5.41 -11.35 24.41
CA SER A 24 -6.40 -10.87 25.38
C SER A 24 -6.18 -9.40 25.73
N PHE A 25 -4.95 -8.98 26.00
CA PHE A 25 -4.64 -7.56 26.24
C PHE A 25 -4.93 -6.71 24.99
N ASN A 26 -4.67 -7.21 23.79
CA ASN A 26 -4.96 -6.48 22.54
C ASN A 26 -6.47 -6.29 22.34
N ILE A 27 -7.27 -7.33 22.60
CA ILE A 27 -8.74 -7.25 22.54
C ILE A 27 -9.25 -6.28 23.60
N LEU A 28 -8.77 -6.41 24.84
CA LEU A 28 -9.13 -5.54 25.95
C LEU A 28 -8.86 -4.07 25.61
N MET A 29 -7.67 -3.76 25.12
CA MET A 29 -7.29 -2.40 24.69
C MET A 29 -8.14 -1.87 23.53
N ARG A 30 -8.54 -2.73 22.59
CA ARG A 30 -9.47 -2.35 21.52
C ARG A 30 -10.88 -2.08 22.03
N CYS A 31 -11.34 -2.80 23.04
CA CYS A 31 -12.65 -2.59 23.67
C CYS A 31 -12.69 -1.28 24.47
N PHE A 32 -11.62 -0.98 25.21
CA PHE A 32 -11.56 0.23 26.05
C PHE A 32 -11.02 1.48 25.34
N SER A 33 -10.36 1.34 24.18
CA SER A 33 -9.84 2.48 23.41
C SER A 33 -10.14 2.35 21.92
N LYS A 34 -10.95 3.27 21.38
CA LYS A 34 -11.18 3.39 19.93
C LYS A 34 -9.91 3.82 19.17
N LYS A 35 -8.87 4.29 19.88
CA LYS A 35 -7.57 4.72 19.35
C LYS A 35 -6.48 3.98 20.12
N VAL A 36 -5.46 3.47 19.43
CA VAL A 36 -4.26 2.91 20.07
C VAL A 36 -3.70 3.94 21.05
N ASN A 37 -3.79 3.65 22.34
CA ASN A 37 -3.40 4.60 23.37
C ASN A 37 -1.88 4.61 23.48
N ALA A 38 -1.23 5.62 22.89
CA ALA A 38 0.22 5.76 22.91
C ALA A 38 0.78 5.71 24.34
N ILE A 39 0.04 6.23 25.32
CA ILE A 39 0.39 6.20 26.74
C ILE A 39 0.55 4.75 27.24
N CYS A 40 -0.36 3.85 26.87
CA CYS A 40 -0.28 2.45 27.26
C CYS A 40 0.93 1.76 26.63
N LEU A 41 1.24 2.04 25.36
CA LEU A 41 2.45 1.52 24.71
C LEU A 41 3.72 1.98 25.45
N TRP A 42 3.79 3.25 25.83
CA TRP A 42 4.90 3.78 26.62
C TRP A 42 5.03 3.12 27.99
N VAL A 43 3.91 2.90 28.70
CA VAL A 43 3.89 2.21 29.99
C VAL A 43 4.36 0.76 29.85
N CYS A 44 3.89 0.02 28.84
CA CYS A 44 4.33 -1.35 28.58
C CYS A 44 5.82 -1.44 28.23
N LEU A 45 6.35 -0.49 27.46
CA LEU A 45 7.78 -0.39 27.15
C LEU A 45 8.61 -0.08 28.41
N LEU A 46 8.18 0.89 29.22
CA LEU A 46 8.84 1.24 30.47
C LEU A 46 8.87 0.05 31.44
N LEU A 47 7.76 -0.68 31.56
CA LEU A 47 7.67 -1.90 32.37
C LEU A 47 8.64 -2.97 31.84
N SER A 48 8.69 -3.16 30.53
CA SER A 48 9.59 -4.12 29.87
C SER A 48 11.08 -3.78 30.11
N ILE A 49 11.45 -2.49 29.99
CA ILE A 49 12.80 -1.99 30.31
C ILE A 49 13.11 -2.20 31.79
N GLY A 50 12.18 -1.83 32.69
CA GLY A 50 12.36 -1.96 34.13
C GLY A 50 12.61 -3.41 34.57
N ILE A 51 11.83 -4.36 34.05
CA ILE A 51 12.02 -5.80 34.31
C ILE A 51 13.42 -6.26 33.84
N THR A 52 13.82 -5.84 32.63
CA THR A 52 15.10 -6.23 32.04
C THR A 52 16.29 -5.67 32.84
N VAL A 53 16.22 -4.40 33.22
CA VAL A 53 17.25 -3.73 34.04
C VAL A 53 17.33 -4.36 35.43
N PHE A 54 16.18 -4.65 36.07
CA PHE A 54 16.13 -5.32 37.37
C PHE A 54 16.88 -6.65 37.36
N PHE A 55 16.60 -7.52 36.37
CA PHE A 55 17.26 -8.83 36.28
C PHE A 55 18.71 -8.76 35.80
N LYS A 56 19.11 -7.69 35.11
CA LYS A 56 20.50 -7.44 34.72
C LYS A 56 21.35 -6.97 35.91
N ILE A 57 20.81 -6.12 36.78
CA ILE A 57 21.53 -5.55 37.93
C ILE A 57 21.47 -6.48 39.16
N TYR A 58 20.28 -6.92 39.55
CA TYR A 58 20.07 -7.68 40.80
C TYR A 58 20.06 -9.19 40.62
N GLY A 59 20.00 -9.66 39.36
CA GLY A 59 19.92 -11.07 39.02
C GLY A 59 21.23 -11.69 38.54
N ALA A 60 22.36 -10.98 38.63
CA ALA A 60 23.66 -11.46 38.17
C ALA A 60 24.24 -12.56 39.08
N ASP A 61 24.13 -12.42 40.40
CA ASP A 61 24.85 -13.26 41.37
C ASP A 61 24.01 -14.37 42.04
N LYS A 62 22.73 -14.50 41.67
CA LYS A 62 21.82 -15.48 42.30
C LYS A 62 21.62 -16.71 41.42
N THR A 63 22.16 -17.84 41.85
CA THR A 63 22.17 -19.12 41.12
C THR A 63 21.14 -20.14 41.60
N SER A 64 20.27 -19.79 42.56
CA SER A 64 19.29 -20.75 43.06
C SER A 64 18.31 -21.14 41.93
N PRO A 65 17.92 -22.44 41.83
CA PRO A 65 17.02 -22.90 40.75
C PRO A 65 15.69 -22.14 40.69
N THR A 66 15.16 -21.75 41.85
CA THR A 66 13.95 -20.93 41.96
C THR A 66 14.15 -19.55 41.37
N PHE A 67 15.29 -18.92 41.63
CA PHE A 67 15.61 -17.59 41.12
C PHE A 67 15.89 -17.60 39.60
N ILE A 68 16.53 -18.65 39.08
CA ILE A 68 16.73 -18.85 37.64
C ILE A 68 15.38 -18.92 36.91
N ASN A 69 14.43 -19.69 37.44
CA ASN A 69 13.09 -19.79 36.85
C ASN A 69 12.36 -18.43 36.87
N ILE A 70 12.42 -17.69 37.99
CA ILE A 70 11.84 -16.34 38.08
C ILE A 70 12.47 -15.40 37.05
N LYS A 71 13.78 -15.49 36.83
CA LYS A 71 14.52 -14.68 35.84
C LYS A 71 14.10 -14.99 34.41
N ILE A 72 13.97 -16.28 34.05
CA ILE A 72 13.46 -16.73 32.74
C ILE A 72 12.03 -16.19 32.53
N TYR A 73 11.13 -16.40 33.48
CA TYR A 73 9.74 -15.95 33.36
C TYR A 73 9.63 -14.42 33.30
N GLY A 74 10.40 -13.71 34.12
CA GLY A 74 10.44 -12.24 34.09
C GLY A 74 10.91 -11.70 32.73
N MET A 75 11.96 -12.26 32.16
CA MET A 75 12.43 -11.86 30.83
C MET A 75 11.44 -12.24 29.71
N LEU A 76 10.75 -13.38 29.82
CA LEU A 76 9.69 -13.74 28.88
C LEU A 76 8.51 -12.76 28.96
N VAL A 77 8.15 -12.29 30.15
CA VAL A 77 7.17 -11.22 30.34
C VAL A 77 7.65 -9.91 29.71
N ALA A 78 8.91 -9.51 29.93
CA ALA A 78 9.48 -8.30 29.32
C ALA A 78 9.41 -8.35 27.79
N ASN A 79 9.74 -9.50 27.19
CA ASN A 79 9.67 -9.70 25.75
C ASN A 79 8.23 -9.77 25.23
N ALA A 80 7.31 -10.38 25.97
CA ALA A 80 5.89 -10.41 25.63
C ALA A 80 5.27 -9.00 25.64
N LEU A 81 5.72 -8.11 26.52
CA LEU A 81 5.33 -6.69 26.52
C LEU A 81 5.81 -5.96 25.26
N ILE A 82 7.03 -6.23 24.77
CA ILE A 82 7.50 -5.66 23.49
C ILE A 82 6.67 -6.21 22.34
N MET A 83 6.41 -7.52 22.30
CA MET A 83 5.56 -8.13 21.27
C MET A 83 4.12 -7.60 21.31
N PHE A 84 3.60 -7.29 22.49
CA PHE A 84 2.33 -6.61 22.66
C PHE A 84 2.36 -5.20 22.03
N CYS A 85 3.42 -4.43 22.29
CA CYS A 85 3.59 -3.11 21.67
C CYS A 85 3.68 -3.19 20.13
N ILE A 86 4.47 -4.14 19.60
CA ILE A 86 4.58 -4.41 18.17
C ILE A 86 3.21 -4.76 17.58
N SER A 87 2.48 -5.70 18.21
CA SER A 87 1.16 -6.15 17.76
C SER A 87 0.15 -5.00 17.68
N ASN A 88 0.16 -4.09 18.66
CA ASN A 88 -0.72 -2.93 18.65
C ASN A 88 -0.41 -1.94 17.52
N LEU A 89 0.86 -1.78 17.13
CA LEU A 89 1.24 -0.91 16.02
C LEU A 89 0.74 -1.42 14.66
N ILE A 90 0.70 -2.74 14.45
CA ILE A 90 0.13 -3.34 13.23
C ILE A 90 -1.40 -3.28 13.25
N LEU A 91 -1.99 -3.53 14.41
CA LEU A 91 -3.44 -3.54 14.60
C LEU A 91 -4.05 -2.14 14.69
N LYS A 92 -3.23 -1.09 14.68
CA LYS A 92 -3.65 0.32 14.68
C LYS A 92 -4.48 0.60 13.44
N LYS A 93 -5.72 1.05 13.65
CA LYS A 93 -6.56 1.52 12.55
C LYS A 93 -5.99 2.81 11.97
N SER A 94 -5.92 2.90 10.66
CA SER A 94 -5.66 4.15 9.96
C SER A 94 -6.72 5.19 10.32
N SER A 95 -6.32 6.46 10.39
CA SER A 95 -7.27 7.55 10.61
C SER A 95 -8.23 7.67 9.42
N GLU A 96 -9.48 8.07 9.67
CA GLU A 96 -10.48 8.29 8.61
C GLU A 96 -10.01 9.32 7.58
N CYS A 97 -9.24 10.32 8.02
CA CYS A 97 -8.67 11.34 7.16
C CYS A 97 -7.60 10.77 6.20
N ASN A 98 -6.71 9.91 6.69
CA ASN A 98 -5.69 9.25 5.85
C ASN A 98 -6.34 8.33 4.82
N VAL A 99 -7.42 7.61 5.20
CA VAL A 99 -8.19 6.76 4.28
C VAL A 99 -8.85 7.60 3.17
N LYS A 100 -9.40 8.77 3.52
CA LYS A 100 -10.02 9.67 2.53
C LYS A 100 -8.99 10.23 1.54
N LEU A 101 -7.83 10.70 2.03
CA LEU A 101 -6.73 11.22 1.20
C LEU A 101 -6.17 10.14 0.26
N SER A 102 -5.96 8.92 0.78
CA SER A 102 -5.53 7.76 0.00
C SER A 102 -6.44 7.50 -1.21
N LYS A 103 -7.75 7.46 -0.97
CA LYS A 103 -8.77 7.28 -2.03
C LYS A 103 -8.80 8.43 -3.04
N GLN A 104 -8.59 9.67 -2.59
CA GLN A 104 -8.51 10.82 -3.49
C GLN A 104 -7.27 10.72 -4.40
N ASN A 105 -6.11 10.38 -3.84
CA ASN A 105 -4.87 10.21 -4.60
C ASN A 105 -4.97 9.08 -5.62
N GLU A 106 -5.55 7.95 -5.24
CA GLU A 106 -5.82 6.83 -6.15
C GLU A 106 -6.71 7.28 -7.31
N ARG A 107 -7.78 8.04 -7.01
CA ARG A 107 -8.66 8.58 -8.05
C ARG A 107 -7.94 9.54 -9.00
N ILE A 108 -7.09 10.43 -8.47
CA ILE A 108 -6.28 11.34 -9.28
C ILE A 108 -5.32 10.55 -10.18
N TYR A 109 -4.65 9.52 -9.64
CA TYR A 109 -3.76 8.65 -10.41
C TYR A 109 -4.49 7.96 -11.57
N CYS A 110 -5.63 7.32 -11.29
CA CYS A 110 -6.44 6.65 -12.32
C CYS A 110 -6.93 7.62 -13.41
N LEU A 111 -7.33 8.83 -13.02
CA LEU A 111 -7.73 9.87 -13.98
C LEU A 111 -6.56 10.31 -14.85
N LYS A 112 -5.36 10.51 -14.28
CA LYS A 112 -4.15 10.86 -15.04
C LYS A 112 -3.79 9.78 -16.05
N VAL A 113 -3.75 8.51 -15.64
CA VAL A 113 -3.49 7.38 -16.56
C VAL A 113 -4.52 7.31 -17.69
N SER A 114 -5.81 7.48 -17.37
CA SER A 114 -6.87 7.49 -18.39
C SER A 114 -6.68 8.63 -19.40
N LEU A 115 -6.27 9.80 -18.91
CA LEU A 115 -6.06 11.00 -19.72
C LEU A 115 -4.81 10.89 -20.59
N ASP A 116 -3.73 10.31 -20.06
CA ASP A 116 -2.51 10.03 -20.83
C ASP A 116 -2.77 9.00 -21.92
N ASN A 117 -3.51 7.92 -21.61
CA ASN A 117 -3.94 6.95 -22.61
C ASN A 117 -4.77 7.60 -23.72
N LEU A 118 -5.70 8.47 -23.36
CA LEU A 118 -6.51 9.19 -24.33
C LEU A 118 -5.68 10.15 -25.20
N LYS A 119 -4.66 10.81 -24.63
CA LYS A 119 -3.70 11.63 -25.39
C LYS A 119 -2.91 10.76 -26.39
N ILE A 120 -2.46 9.58 -25.96
CA ILE A 120 -1.76 8.63 -26.83
C ILE A 120 -2.69 8.17 -27.97
N GLU A 121 -3.93 7.77 -27.67
CA GLU A 121 -4.93 7.39 -28.68
C GLU A 121 -5.15 8.50 -29.71
N LEU A 122 -5.39 9.73 -29.26
CA LEU A 122 -5.59 10.89 -30.13
C LEU A 122 -4.39 11.17 -31.03
N ASN A 123 -3.16 11.06 -30.50
CA ASN A 123 -1.94 11.26 -31.28
C ASN A 123 -1.74 10.17 -32.33
N ILE A 124 -2.04 8.90 -31.99
CA ILE A 124 -1.98 7.80 -32.96
C ILE A 124 -3.01 8.05 -34.08
N ILE A 125 -4.26 8.37 -33.71
CA ILE A 125 -5.31 8.67 -34.69
C ILE A 125 -4.90 9.82 -35.62
N LYS A 126 -4.37 10.91 -35.04
CA LYS A 126 -3.89 12.07 -35.81
C LYS A 126 -2.83 11.65 -36.83
N ARG A 127 -1.83 10.90 -36.39
CA ARG A 127 -0.76 10.42 -37.26
C ARG A 127 -1.28 9.55 -38.40
N GLU A 128 -2.17 8.59 -38.13
CA GLU A 128 -2.72 7.71 -39.18
C GLU A 128 -3.53 8.51 -40.23
N ILE A 129 -4.31 9.51 -39.79
CA ILE A 129 -5.11 10.33 -40.71
C ILE A 129 -4.22 11.26 -41.54
N GLU A 130 -3.22 11.91 -40.93
CA GLU A 130 -2.25 12.74 -41.64
C GLU A 130 -1.46 11.91 -42.67
N TRP A 131 -1.10 10.68 -42.30
CA TRP A 131 -0.39 9.76 -43.18
C TRP A 131 -1.24 9.34 -44.39
N TYR A 132 -2.54 9.10 -44.18
CA TYR A 132 -3.49 8.86 -45.27
C TYR A 132 -3.61 10.06 -46.22
N PHE A 133 -3.85 11.27 -45.69
CA PHE A 133 -4.07 12.45 -46.54
C PHE A 133 -2.82 12.98 -47.25
N THR A 134 -1.62 12.57 -46.82
CA THR A 134 -0.37 12.87 -47.51
C THR A 134 -0.06 11.91 -48.65
N ASN A 135 -0.97 10.98 -48.98
CA ASN A 135 -0.81 9.92 -49.99
C ASN A 135 0.43 9.04 -49.76
N LEU A 136 0.93 8.99 -48.53
CA LEU A 136 2.06 8.15 -48.14
C LEU A 136 1.59 6.73 -47.76
N CYS A 137 0.28 6.47 -47.80
CA CYS A 137 -0.34 5.17 -47.62
C CYS A 137 -1.07 4.77 -48.91
N ASN A 138 -0.97 3.49 -49.31
CA ASN A 138 -1.67 2.93 -50.48
C ASN A 138 -3.11 2.47 -50.15
N ASP A 139 -3.61 2.79 -48.96
CA ASP A 139 -4.94 2.37 -48.53
C ASP A 139 -6.04 3.19 -49.20
N ASN A 140 -7.14 2.52 -49.57
CA ASN A 140 -8.32 3.17 -50.15
C ASN A 140 -9.25 3.80 -49.10
N LYS A 141 -8.91 3.72 -47.81
CA LYS A 141 -9.69 4.28 -46.70
C LYS A 141 -8.80 4.60 -45.51
N ILE A 142 -9.28 5.46 -44.61
CA ILE A 142 -8.58 5.76 -43.36
C ILE A 142 -8.73 4.55 -42.41
N CYS A 143 -7.63 3.87 -42.11
CA CYS A 143 -7.57 2.77 -41.14
C CYS A 143 -6.96 3.25 -39.82
N ILE A 144 -7.70 3.13 -38.72
CA ILE A 144 -7.20 3.43 -37.38
C ILE A 144 -7.14 2.13 -36.60
N ASN A 145 -5.94 1.64 -36.29
CA ASN A 145 -5.75 0.46 -35.46
C ASN A 145 -4.83 0.77 -34.28
N ILE A 146 -5.42 0.94 -33.09
CA ILE A 146 -4.66 1.17 -31.86
C ILE A 146 -4.47 -0.18 -31.16
N LYS A 147 -3.26 -0.73 -31.20
CA LYS A 147 -2.92 -1.91 -30.39
C LYS A 147 -2.89 -1.54 -28.91
N LYS A 148 -3.49 -2.37 -28.06
CA LYS A 148 -3.51 -2.19 -26.59
C LYS A 148 -2.11 -2.07 -25.98
N GLU A 149 -1.10 -2.66 -26.61
CA GLU A 149 0.30 -2.61 -26.19
C GLU A 149 0.91 -1.19 -26.21
N HIS A 150 0.34 -0.27 -26.99
CA HIS A 150 0.79 1.12 -27.04
C HIS A 150 0.18 1.99 -25.94
N LEU A 151 -0.77 1.46 -25.17
CA LEU A 151 -1.40 2.17 -24.06
C LEU A 151 -0.71 1.84 -22.73
N ILE A 152 -0.68 2.81 -21.82
CA ILE A 152 -0.22 2.60 -20.45
C ILE A 152 -1.15 1.60 -19.80
N SER A 153 -0.56 0.54 -19.24
CA SER A 153 -1.31 -0.47 -18.49
C SER A 153 -2.11 0.19 -17.36
N THR A 154 -3.43 0.06 -17.44
CA THR A 154 -4.38 0.46 -16.40
C THR A 154 -4.24 -0.38 -15.12
N ASN A 155 -3.47 -1.48 -15.16
CA ASN A 155 -3.22 -2.37 -14.04
C ASN A 155 -1.98 -2.01 -13.21
N LYS A 156 -1.32 -0.87 -13.44
CA LYS A 156 -0.27 -0.40 -12.51
C LYS A 156 -0.92 -0.09 -11.16
N LYS A 157 -0.62 -0.94 -10.16
CA LYS A 157 -1.08 -0.75 -8.78
C LYS A 157 -0.66 0.64 -8.30
N CYS A 158 -1.63 1.44 -7.86
CA CYS A 158 -1.35 2.66 -7.13
C CYS A 158 -0.74 2.27 -5.78
N TYR A 159 0.58 2.34 -5.67
CA TYR A 159 1.27 2.14 -4.40
C TYR A 159 1.16 3.44 -3.60
N ASP A 160 0.12 3.53 -2.78
CA ASP A 160 0.05 4.58 -1.78
C ASP A 160 0.99 4.26 -0.60
N LEU A 161 1.55 5.30 0.01
CA LEU A 161 2.50 5.22 1.12
C LEU A 161 1.93 4.38 2.27
N ASN A 162 0.62 4.47 2.53
CA ASN A 162 -0.10 3.62 3.48
C ASN A 162 0.04 2.11 3.19
N SER A 163 -0.09 1.70 1.93
CA SER A 163 -0.02 0.29 1.53
C SER A 163 1.41 -0.25 1.71
N LEU A 164 2.41 0.55 1.36
CA LEU A 164 3.82 0.23 1.57
C LEU A 164 4.13 0.12 3.07
N CYS A 165 3.70 1.09 3.88
CA CYS A 165 3.87 1.07 5.33
C CYS A 165 3.20 -0.16 5.97
N GLN A 166 1.98 -0.53 5.56
CA GLN A 166 1.31 -1.73 6.05
C GLN A 166 2.11 -3.00 5.71
N THR A 167 2.63 -3.10 4.50
CA THR A 167 3.45 -4.24 4.05
C THR A 167 4.73 -4.35 4.89
N VAL A 168 5.44 -3.23 5.09
CA VAL A 168 6.66 -3.19 5.91
C VAL A 168 6.38 -3.58 7.37
N LYS A 169 5.28 -3.06 7.95
CA LYS A 169 4.85 -3.44 9.31
C LYS A 169 4.54 -4.93 9.41
N LEU A 170 3.85 -5.50 8.42
CA LEU A 170 3.53 -6.93 8.39
C LEU A 170 4.80 -7.79 8.31
N ILE A 171 5.75 -7.45 7.43
CA ILE A 171 7.02 -8.18 7.32
C ILE A 171 7.79 -8.12 8.64
N THR A 172 7.91 -6.93 9.23
CA THR A 172 8.61 -6.72 10.51
C THR A 172 7.93 -7.51 11.64
N PHE A 173 6.60 -7.57 11.64
CA PHE A 173 5.84 -8.37 12.61
C PHE A 173 6.14 -9.85 12.51
N VAL A 174 6.11 -10.40 11.29
CA VAL A 174 6.35 -11.82 11.06
C VAL A 174 7.76 -12.18 11.55
N ILE A 175 8.76 -11.35 11.24
CA ILE A 175 10.13 -11.53 11.74
C ILE A 175 10.17 -11.51 13.27
N ALA A 176 9.55 -10.50 13.90
CA ALA A 176 9.50 -10.37 15.36
C ALA A 176 8.80 -11.58 16.02
N LEU A 177 7.69 -12.04 15.44
CA LEU A 177 6.93 -13.19 15.91
C LEU A 177 7.76 -14.48 15.79
N SER A 178 8.45 -14.70 14.67
CA SER A 178 9.33 -15.85 14.49
C SER A 178 10.45 -15.88 15.52
N ILE A 179 11.10 -14.74 15.78
CA ILE A 179 12.14 -14.60 16.81
C ILE A 179 11.56 -14.91 18.18
N PHE A 180 10.41 -14.31 18.52
CA PHE A 180 9.75 -14.51 19.80
C PHE A 180 9.40 -15.98 20.04
N LEU A 181 8.76 -16.64 19.08
CA LEU A 181 8.35 -18.05 19.23
C LEU A 181 9.56 -18.99 19.34
N TYR A 182 10.56 -18.81 18.47
CA TYR A 182 11.76 -19.64 18.46
C TYR A 182 12.52 -19.54 19.78
N GLN A 183 12.81 -18.32 20.22
CA GLN A 183 13.63 -18.10 21.41
C GLN A 183 12.87 -18.36 22.70
N SER A 184 11.54 -18.13 22.75
CA SER A 184 10.71 -18.54 23.88
C SER A 184 10.71 -20.06 24.04
N PHE A 185 10.55 -20.81 22.94
CA PHE A 185 10.56 -22.27 22.97
C PHE A 185 11.92 -22.83 23.41
N TYR A 186 13.01 -22.28 22.88
CA TYR A 186 14.37 -22.63 23.28
C TYR A 186 14.64 -22.39 24.77
N SER A 187 14.23 -21.22 25.28
CA SER A 187 14.40 -20.82 26.68
C SER A 187 13.62 -21.74 27.64
N CYS A 188 12.38 -22.10 27.28
CA CYS A 188 11.57 -23.01 28.09
C CYS A 188 12.10 -24.45 28.12
N ILE A 189 12.70 -24.94 27.03
CA ILE A 189 13.24 -26.31 26.95
C ILE A 189 14.57 -26.43 27.70
N ASN A 190 15.48 -25.47 27.53
CA ASN A 190 16.83 -25.62 28.07
C ASN A 190 16.95 -25.23 29.55
N GLN A 191 15.97 -24.52 30.13
CA GLN A 191 15.94 -24.10 31.55
C GLN A 191 17.27 -23.51 32.07
N LYS A 192 18.09 -22.99 31.16
CA LYS A 192 19.39 -22.39 31.43
C LYS A 192 19.31 -20.98 30.93
N PHE A 193 19.41 -20.02 31.84
CA PHE A 193 19.48 -18.60 31.53
C PHE A 193 20.87 -18.29 30.93
N LEU A 194 21.05 -18.65 29.67
CA LEU A 194 22.29 -18.42 28.93
C LEU A 194 21.96 -17.66 27.66
N SER A 195 22.03 -16.33 27.75
CA SER A 195 21.96 -15.34 26.66
C SER A 195 20.68 -15.26 25.82
N ALA A 196 19.86 -16.32 25.73
CA ALA A 196 18.78 -16.41 24.76
C ALA A 196 17.64 -15.40 25.01
N GLU A 197 17.17 -15.23 26.24
CA GLU A 197 16.08 -14.31 26.58
C GLU A 197 16.50 -12.83 26.47
N LEU A 198 17.78 -12.56 26.73
CA LEU A 198 18.39 -11.24 26.58
C LEU A 198 18.64 -10.92 25.09
N ASN A 199 19.06 -11.91 24.30
CA ASN A 199 19.17 -11.81 22.85
C ASN A 199 17.80 -11.58 22.21
N MET A 200 16.74 -12.22 22.74
CA MET A 200 15.34 -11.99 22.31
C MET A 200 14.97 -10.54 22.48
N TYR A 201 15.29 -10.00 23.65
CA TYR A 201 15.05 -8.61 23.98
C TYR A 201 15.79 -7.65 23.06
N TYR A 202 17.08 -7.90 22.83
CA TYR A 202 17.91 -7.09 21.93
C TYR A 202 17.56 -7.22 20.45
N ALA A 203 16.84 -8.28 20.05
CA ALA A 203 16.30 -8.41 18.70
C ALA A 203 14.92 -7.74 18.55
N LEU A 204 14.04 -7.89 19.54
CA LEU A 204 12.68 -7.36 19.50
C LEU A 204 12.63 -5.85 19.66
N LEU A 205 13.50 -5.26 20.50
CA LEU A 205 13.49 -3.84 20.78
C LEU A 205 13.81 -2.98 19.53
N PRO A 206 14.86 -3.28 18.72
CA PRO A 206 15.07 -2.59 17.45
C PRO A 206 13.92 -2.76 16.44
N LEU A 207 13.32 -3.95 16.37
CA LEU A 207 12.18 -4.21 15.48
C LEU A 207 10.96 -3.37 15.88
N PHE A 208 10.73 -3.21 17.20
CA PHE A 208 9.73 -2.29 17.71
C PHE A 208 10.01 -0.84 17.27
N PHE A 209 11.23 -0.33 17.46
CA PHE A 209 11.57 1.04 17.07
C PHE A 209 11.44 1.26 15.56
N PHE A 210 11.89 0.31 14.74
CA PHE A 210 11.72 0.36 13.30
C PHE A 210 10.23 0.44 12.92
N MET A 211 9.40 -0.43 13.51
CA MET A 211 7.95 -0.43 13.28
C MET A 211 7.29 0.88 13.73
N PHE A 212 7.74 1.45 14.84
CA PHE A 212 7.26 2.72 15.36
C PHE A 212 7.60 3.89 14.44
N VAL A 213 8.83 3.94 13.90
CA VAL A 213 9.23 4.94 12.92
C VAL A 213 8.40 4.83 11.65
N VAL A 214 8.21 3.61 11.12
CA VAL A 214 7.35 3.37 9.95
C VAL A 214 5.89 3.79 10.22
N ASP A 215 5.39 3.59 11.43
CA ASP A 215 4.05 4.06 11.83
C ASP A 215 3.94 5.58 11.85
N LYS A 216 4.94 6.27 12.41
CA LYS A 216 4.94 7.73 12.53
C LYS A 216 5.20 8.44 11.20
N LEU A 217 6.05 7.90 10.34
CA LEU A 217 6.35 8.48 9.02
C LEU A 217 5.09 8.70 8.19
N ALA A 218 4.17 7.72 8.17
CA ALA A 218 2.90 7.88 7.47
C ALA A 218 2.06 9.00 8.09
N ASP A 219 1.91 9.02 9.41
CA ASP A 219 1.15 10.06 10.12
C ASP A 219 1.69 11.47 9.80
N TYR A 220 3.01 11.67 9.86
CA TYR A 220 3.65 12.96 9.51
C TYR A 220 3.44 13.36 8.05
N TYR A 221 3.60 12.42 7.12
CA TYR A 221 3.43 12.69 5.68
C TYR A 221 2.00 13.16 5.36
N TYR A 222 0.99 12.49 5.92
CA TYR A 222 -0.41 12.89 5.69
C TYR A 222 -0.77 14.18 6.42
N GLU A 223 -0.23 14.43 7.61
CA GLU A 223 -0.47 15.70 8.32
C GLU A 223 0.11 16.89 7.53
N TYR A 224 1.31 16.74 6.97
CA TYR A 224 1.93 17.74 6.08
C TYR A 224 1.12 18.00 4.80
N ILE A 225 0.59 16.94 4.18
CA ILE A 225 -0.22 17.07 2.96
C ILE A 225 -1.61 17.63 3.26
N LYS A 226 -2.21 17.26 4.39
CA LYS A 226 -3.57 17.67 4.79
C LYS A 226 -3.74 19.18 4.85
N THR A 227 -2.71 19.92 5.25
CA THR A 227 -2.75 21.39 5.33
C THR A 227 -3.01 22.08 4.00
N ASN A 228 -2.74 21.44 2.86
CA ASN A 228 -2.91 22.04 1.52
C ASN A 228 -3.87 21.25 0.60
N ALA A 229 -4.27 20.02 0.95
CA ALA A 229 -4.76 19.07 -0.06
C ALA A 229 -6.28 19.00 -0.26
N ASP A 230 -7.13 19.36 0.69
CA ASP A 230 -8.57 19.04 0.57
C ASP A 230 -9.30 19.91 -0.49
N GLU A 231 -8.99 21.20 -0.59
CA GLU A 231 -9.50 22.08 -1.67
C GLU A 231 -8.77 21.84 -3.00
N ASP A 232 -7.43 21.75 -2.96
CA ASP A 232 -6.61 21.54 -4.15
C ASP A 232 -6.92 20.21 -4.84
N ASN A 233 -7.10 19.11 -4.08
CA ASN A 233 -7.40 17.81 -4.68
C ASN A 233 -8.78 17.79 -5.34
N LYS A 234 -9.77 18.48 -4.78
CA LYS A 234 -11.10 18.57 -5.39
C LYS A 234 -11.02 19.31 -6.73
N ASN A 235 -10.32 20.45 -6.74
CA ASN A 235 -10.06 21.23 -7.95
C ASN A 235 -9.29 20.43 -9.00
N ILE A 236 -8.27 19.66 -8.60
CA ILE A 236 -7.51 18.78 -9.49
C ILE A 236 -8.41 17.68 -10.09
N ILE A 237 -9.23 17.02 -9.28
CA ILE A 237 -10.13 15.96 -9.77
C ILE A 237 -11.12 16.51 -10.78
N ASP A 238 -11.73 17.66 -10.49
CA ASP A 238 -12.73 18.26 -11.37
C ASP A 238 -12.09 18.79 -12.67
N SER A 239 -10.88 19.37 -12.58
CA SER A 239 -10.07 19.75 -13.74
C SER A 239 -9.74 18.55 -14.63
N LEU A 240 -9.20 17.47 -14.06
CA LEU A 240 -8.85 16.25 -14.80
C LEU A 240 -10.07 15.60 -15.46
N LYS A 241 -11.22 15.56 -14.76
CA LYS A 241 -12.47 15.05 -15.35
C LYS A 241 -12.93 15.90 -16.51
N ASN A 242 -12.83 17.22 -16.39
CA ASN A 242 -13.25 18.13 -17.45
C ASN A 242 -12.34 17.98 -18.68
N GLU A 243 -11.01 17.92 -18.49
CA GLU A 243 -10.07 17.68 -19.58
C GLU A 243 -10.31 16.32 -20.24
N LEU A 244 -10.54 15.26 -19.45
CA LEU A 244 -10.91 13.94 -19.96
C LEU A 244 -12.18 14.01 -20.80
N ARG A 245 -13.24 14.68 -20.31
CA ARG A 245 -14.50 14.84 -21.04
C ARG A 245 -14.31 15.57 -22.37
N ILE A 246 -13.53 16.65 -22.38
CA ILE A 246 -13.25 17.44 -23.58
C ILE A 246 -12.50 16.60 -24.61
N LYS A 247 -11.44 15.90 -24.20
CA LYS A 247 -10.64 15.04 -25.08
C LYS A 247 -11.41 13.83 -25.58
N THR A 248 -12.28 13.24 -24.76
CA THR A 248 -13.14 12.12 -25.19
C THR A 248 -14.11 12.57 -26.25
N LYS A 249 -14.76 13.73 -26.03
CA LYS A 249 -15.66 14.32 -27.04
C LYS A 249 -14.92 14.65 -28.34
N LEU A 250 -13.66 15.11 -28.24
CA LEU A 250 -12.82 15.37 -29.41
C LEU A 250 -12.53 14.08 -30.19
N ARG A 251 -12.13 13.01 -29.50
CA ARG A 251 -11.87 11.68 -30.09
C ARG A 251 -13.13 11.13 -30.77
N ASP A 252 -14.26 11.13 -30.06
CA ASP A 252 -15.50 10.54 -30.57
C ASP A 252 -16.03 11.31 -31.79
N ASN A 253 -15.91 12.64 -31.79
CA ASN A 253 -16.24 13.46 -32.95
C ASN A 253 -15.30 13.16 -34.13
N LEU A 254 -14.00 13.01 -33.89
CA LEU A 254 -13.03 12.69 -34.94
C LEU A 254 -13.35 11.34 -35.58
N LEU A 255 -13.56 10.31 -34.78
CA LEU A 255 -13.90 8.96 -35.27
C LEU A 255 -15.23 8.95 -36.03
N LYS A 256 -16.21 9.76 -35.61
CA LYS A 256 -17.48 9.91 -36.34
C LYS A 256 -17.28 10.52 -37.72
N GLU A 257 -16.49 11.59 -37.84
CA GLU A 257 -16.22 12.22 -39.13
C GLU A 257 -15.36 11.31 -40.03
N VAL A 258 -14.36 10.60 -39.48
CA VAL A 258 -13.59 9.58 -40.21
C VAL A 258 -14.48 8.45 -40.72
N SER A 259 -15.40 7.96 -39.89
CA SER A 259 -16.36 6.93 -40.33
C SER A 259 -17.30 7.46 -41.40
N ALA A 260 -17.72 8.72 -41.33
CA ALA A 260 -18.55 9.32 -42.37
C ALA A 260 -17.78 9.45 -43.69
N TYR A 261 -16.52 9.88 -43.63
CA TYR A 261 -15.62 9.96 -44.77
C TYR A 261 -15.42 8.60 -45.45
N ASN A 262 -15.07 7.57 -44.68
CA ASN A 262 -14.89 6.21 -45.19
C ASN A 262 -16.18 5.62 -45.81
N ARG A 263 -17.38 5.99 -45.29
CA ARG A 263 -18.65 5.56 -45.90
C ARG A 263 -18.87 6.24 -47.26
N THR A 264 -18.58 7.53 -47.36
CA THR A 264 -18.73 8.29 -48.61
C THR A 264 -17.76 7.81 -49.70
N ILE A 265 -16.56 7.33 -49.34
CA ILE A 265 -15.64 6.71 -50.31
C ILE A 265 -16.18 5.39 -50.87
N ASN A 266 -16.80 4.57 -50.03
CA ASN A 266 -17.26 3.22 -50.40
C ASN A 266 -18.66 3.20 -51.04
N ASP A 267 -19.33 4.35 -51.16
CA ASP A 267 -20.69 4.43 -51.68
C ASP A 267 -20.67 4.75 -53.18
N GLU A 268 -20.75 3.69 -53.99
CA GLU A 268 -20.78 3.74 -55.45
C GLU A 268 -22.00 4.52 -56.01
N SER A 269 -23.01 4.81 -55.19
CA SER A 269 -24.21 5.56 -55.62
C SER A 269 -24.01 7.07 -55.74
N LEU A 270 -22.88 7.62 -55.28
CA LEU A 270 -22.62 9.07 -55.18
C LEU A 270 -21.65 9.63 -56.24
N ILE A 271 -21.35 8.87 -57.30
CA ILE A 271 -20.40 9.25 -58.35
C ILE A 271 -20.78 10.63 -58.94
N GLY A 272 -19.94 11.66 -58.68
CA GLY A 272 -20.11 13.05 -59.13
C GLY A 272 -20.53 14.05 -58.04
N ALA A 273 -21.34 13.65 -57.05
CA ALA A 273 -21.66 14.47 -55.87
C ALA A 273 -20.70 14.20 -54.68
N SER A 274 -19.97 13.08 -54.75
CA SER A 274 -19.01 12.59 -53.76
C SER A 274 -17.89 13.57 -53.46
N ASP A 275 -17.32 14.25 -54.46
CA ASP A 275 -16.09 15.04 -54.28
C ASP A 275 -16.29 16.27 -53.40
N CYS A 276 -17.40 17.00 -53.57
CA CYS A 276 -17.73 18.14 -52.73
C CYS A 276 -18.02 17.71 -51.28
N GLN A 277 -18.66 16.55 -51.10
CA GLN A 277 -18.97 16.00 -49.78
C GLN A 277 -17.71 15.46 -49.07
N LEU A 278 -16.83 14.79 -49.79
CA LEU A 278 -15.53 14.32 -49.31
C LEU A 278 -14.61 15.48 -48.92
N SER A 279 -14.56 16.54 -49.73
CA SER A 279 -13.81 17.76 -49.38
C SER A 279 -14.32 18.37 -48.08
N ARG A 280 -15.64 18.54 -47.93
CA ARG A 280 -16.24 19.09 -46.70
C ARG A 280 -15.97 18.22 -45.47
N GLN A 281 -16.01 16.90 -45.60
CA GLN A 281 -15.70 15.97 -44.51
C GLN A 281 -14.19 15.99 -44.17
N LYS A 282 -13.32 16.05 -45.17
CA LYS A 282 -11.88 16.23 -44.99
C LYS A 282 -11.57 17.51 -44.21
N ASP A 283 -12.18 18.64 -44.58
CA ASP A 283 -11.99 19.90 -43.88
C ASP A 283 -12.44 19.84 -42.41
N LYS A 284 -13.55 19.15 -42.13
CA LYS A 284 -14.01 18.90 -40.75
C LYS A 284 -13.01 18.04 -39.97
N ILE A 285 -12.49 16.98 -40.57
CA ILE A 285 -11.48 16.10 -39.97
C ILE A 285 -10.23 16.93 -39.65
N LEU A 286 -9.68 17.66 -40.62
CA LEU A 286 -8.50 18.51 -40.44
C LEU A 286 -8.71 19.58 -39.36
N LYS A 287 -9.91 20.18 -39.29
CA LYS A 287 -10.26 21.15 -38.24
C LYS A 287 -10.29 20.52 -36.85
N ILE A 288 -10.71 19.26 -36.71
CA ILE A 288 -10.68 18.54 -35.44
C ILE A 288 -9.22 18.15 -35.11
N LEU A 289 -8.44 17.70 -36.09
CA LEU A 289 -7.02 17.37 -35.92
C LEU A 289 -6.18 18.56 -35.47
N GLY A 290 -6.45 19.77 -35.97
CA GLY A 290 -5.77 20.99 -35.52
C GLY A 290 -6.03 21.36 -34.06
N ARG A 291 -6.99 20.70 -33.38
CA ARG A 291 -7.28 20.87 -31.95
C ARG A 291 -6.66 19.78 -31.06
N ILE A 292 -6.01 18.77 -31.67
CA ILE A 292 -5.21 17.72 -31.01
C ILE A 292 -3.78 18.21 -30.88
#